data_AF-A0A6J0C9N9-F1
#
_entry.id   AF-A0A6J0C9N9-F1
#
_cell.length_a   1.000
_cell.length_b   1.000
_cell.length_c   1.000
_cell.angle_alpha   90.00
_cell.angle_beta   90.00
_cell.angle_gamma   90.00
#
_symmetry.space_group_name_H-M   'P 1'
#
loop_
_entity.id
_entity.type
_entity.pdbx_description
1 polymer ?
#
loop_
_entity_poly.entity_id
_entity_poly.type
_entity_poly.pdbx_seq_one_letter_code
_entity_poly.pdbx_strand_id
1 'polypeptide(L)'
;MCSAAARVYRVKSASLDDSTTRTPTCSKVRSNPEEIPALYKDIKQETTLGVIIGTKCKSVEVKRAMNYVMGYCVAQDLTAVDQLIEAREKCQPWTLAKCFDTSCPVTRFIPYDALKDPQNAMLWCIVNGGPRQHANTKEMIRTIPELISFISKFMTLEKYDLILTGSPPYSGLIYPGDVIEFGIDDITSAVFSVDTE
;
A
#
# COMPACT_ATOMS: atom_id res chain seq x y z
N MET A 1 -17.81 3.56 -2.16
CA MET A 1 -16.97 4.19 -3.19
C MET A 1 -15.52 4.00 -2.79
N CYS A 2 -14.69 3.36 -3.63
CA CYS A 2 -13.23 3.29 -3.41
C CYS A 2 -12.66 4.72 -3.43
N SER A 3 -12.11 5.18 -2.31
CA SER A 3 -11.41 6.46 -2.24
C SER A 3 -10.03 6.31 -2.88
N ALA A 4 -9.91 6.60 -4.18
CA ALA A 4 -8.65 6.52 -4.91
C ALA A 4 -7.88 7.84 -4.79
N ALA A 5 -7.13 8.02 -3.71
CA ALA A 5 -5.99 8.92 -3.70
C ALA A 5 -4.73 8.05 -3.78
N ALA A 6 -4.18 7.89 -4.99
CA ALA A 6 -2.97 7.12 -5.16
C ALA A 6 -1.82 7.78 -4.39
N ARG A 7 -1.15 7.02 -3.51
CA ARG A 7 -0.02 7.53 -2.73
C ARG A 7 1.28 6.99 -3.31
N VAL A 8 2.29 7.85 -3.39
CA VAL A 8 3.63 7.49 -3.83
C VAL A 8 4.58 7.48 -2.64
N TYR A 9 5.22 6.34 -2.38
CA TYR A 9 6.29 6.18 -1.41
C TYR A 9 7.60 6.04 -2.16
N ARG A 10 8.65 6.76 -1.75
CA ARG A 10 9.98 6.55 -2.31
C ARG A 10 10.70 5.47 -1.51
N VAL A 11 10.83 4.29 -2.09
CA VAL A 11 11.55 3.17 -1.48
C VAL A 11 13.01 3.23 -1.93
N LYS A 12 13.98 3.02 -1.04
CA LYS A 12 15.41 2.98 -1.41
C LYS A 12 15.81 1.55 -1.75
N SER A 13 16.71 1.39 -2.73
CA SER A 13 17.13 0.10 -3.32
C SER A 13 17.51 -1.02 -2.34
N ALA A 14 17.96 -0.70 -1.13
CA ALA A 14 18.43 -1.68 -0.13
C ALA A 14 17.31 -2.46 0.59
N SER A 15 16.05 -2.29 0.17
CA SER A 15 14.87 -2.80 0.89
C SER A 15 14.08 -3.89 0.16
N LEU A 16 14.46 -4.24 -1.08
CA LEU A 16 13.83 -5.32 -1.84
C LEU A 16 14.54 -6.68 -1.64
N ASP A 17 15.79 -6.65 -1.18
CA ASP A 17 16.69 -7.83 -1.22
C ASP A 17 17.15 -8.29 0.18
N ASP A 18 16.84 -7.55 1.25
CA ASP A 18 17.35 -7.82 2.60
C ASP A 18 16.25 -7.62 3.65
N SER A 19 16.03 -8.65 4.46
CA SER A 19 15.18 -8.68 5.66
C SER A 19 15.52 -7.61 6.73
N THR A 20 16.54 -6.77 6.54
CA THR A 20 17.06 -5.92 7.63
C THR A 20 17.34 -4.44 7.35
N THR A 21 17.00 -3.81 6.20
CA THR A 21 17.29 -2.35 6.04
C THR A 21 16.28 -1.45 5.30
N ARG A 22 15.71 -0.51 6.10
CA ARG A 22 15.29 0.89 5.81
C ARG A 22 14.57 1.18 4.49
N THR A 23 13.34 0.67 4.41
CA THR A 23 12.18 1.34 3.80
C THR A 23 11.98 2.78 4.38
N PRO A 24 11.25 3.70 3.71
CA PRO A 24 10.80 4.93 4.39
C PRO A 24 10.15 4.53 5.72
N THR A 25 10.33 5.27 6.82
CA THR A 25 9.93 4.77 8.17
C THR A 25 8.47 4.30 8.26
N CYS A 26 7.61 4.79 7.36
CA CYS A 26 6.24 4.35 7.15
C CYS A 26 6.11 2.98 6.46
N SER A 27 6.96 2.60 5.50
CA SER A 27 6.93 1.27 4.88
C SER A 27 7.84 0.31 5.65
N LYS A 28 7.51 -0.97 5.79
CA LYS A 28 8.44 -2.00 6.30
C LYS A 28 8.18 -3.34 5.60
N VAL A 29 9.27 -3.99 5.17
CA VAL A 29 9.29 -5.38 4.68
C VAL A 29 10.04 -6.18 5.73
N ARG A 30 9.38 -6.99 6.56
CA ARG A 30 10.07 -7.90 7.50
C ARG A 30 9.37 -9.24 7.62
N SER A 31 10.15 -10.24 8.08
CA SER A 31 9.85 -11.67 8.03
C SER A 31 9.23 -12.28 9.30
N ASN A 32 8.77 -11.47 10.26
CA ASN A 32 8.12 -11.90 11.50
C ASN A 32 6.92 -10.99 11.79
N PRO A 33 5.89 -11.41 12.56
CA PRO A 33 4.73 -10.55 12.84
C PRO A 33 5.22 -9.25 13.46
N GLU A 34 5.07 -8.17 12.69
CA GLU A 34 5.51 -6.84 13.09
C GLU A 34 4.50 -6.23 14.05
N GLU A 35 5.03 -5.36 14.88
CA GLU A 35 4.38 -4.65 15.97
C GLU A 35 4.16 -3.20 15.51
N ILE A 36 2.88 -2.79 15.40
CA ILE A 36 2.50 -1.40 15.08
C ILE A 36 2.20 -0.68 16.40
N PRO A 37 2.98 0.37 16.76
CA PRO A 37 2.75 1.10 18.00
C PRO A 37 1.33 1.66 18.04
N ALA A 38 0.62 1.43 19.14
CA ALA A 38 -0.73 1.94 19.39
C ALA A 38 -0.73 3.45 19.72
N LEU A 39 -0.02 4.26 18.94
CA LEU A 39 0.09 5.72 19.12
C LEU A 39 -1.24 6.44 18.86
N TYR A 40 -2.12 5.84 18.07
CA TYR A 40 -3.39 6.45 17.63
C TYR A 40 -4.58 5.62 18.09
N LYS A 41 -5.66 6.32 18.45
CA LYS A 41 -6.87 5.70 19.01
C LYS A 41 -7.62 4.85 17.98
N ASP A 42 -7.68 5.34 16.75
CA ASP A 42 -8.47 4.75 15.67
C ASP A 42 -7.58 4.59 14.42
N ILE A 43 -7.00 3.40 14.25
CA ILE A 43 -6.27 3.05 13.02
C ILE A 43 -7.21 2.30 12.09
N LYS A 44 -7.38 2.79 10.86
CA LYS A 44 -8.12 2.13 9.81
C LYS A 44 -7.17 1.42 8.85
N GLN A 45 -7.41 0.13 8.62
CA GLN A 45 -6.70 -0.66 7.61
C GLN A 45 -7.33 -0.48 6.22
N GLU A 46 -6.49 -0.40 5.20
CA GLU A 46 -6.89 -0.27 3.79
C GLU A 46 -5.96 -1.12 2.91
N THR A 47 -6.38 -2.34 2.59
CA THR A 47 -5.59 -3.27 1.75
C THR A 47 -5.55 -2.80 0.30
N THR A 48 -4.38 -2.70 -0.31
CA THR A 48 -4.21 -2.13 -1.66
C THR A 48 -3.10 -2.81 -2.44
N LEU A 49 -3.24 -2.83 -3.78
CA LEU A 49 -2.15 -3.23 -4.66
C LEU A 49 -1.11 -2.09 -4.72
N GLY A 50 0.14 -2.46 -4.56
CA GLY A 50 1.31 -1.62 -4.74
C GLY A 50 1.97 -1.87 -6.08
N VAL A 51 2.29 -0.79 -6.82
CA VAL A 51 3.01 -0.83 -8.10
C VAL A 51 4.39 -0.21 -7.91
N ILE A 52 5.45 -0.96 -8.19
CA ILE A 52 6.83 -0.52 -7.98
C ILE A 52 7.45 -0.10 -9.32
N ILE A 53 7.94 1.14 -9.38
CA ILE A 53 8.56 1.72 -10.58
C ILE A 53 9.99 1.20 -10.72
N GLY A 54 10.33 0.62 -11.88
CA GLY A 54 11.65 0.09 -12.19
C GLY A 54 12.59 1.07 -12.89
N THR A 55 12.03 2.06 -13.59
CA THR A 55 12.79 3.04 -14.35
C THR A 55 12.19 4.42 -14.16
N LYS A 56 13.07 5.41 -13.92
CA LYS A 56 12.67 6.81 -13.77
C LYS A 56 11.80 7.28 -14.93
N CYS A 57 10.68 7.94 -14.63
CA CYS A 57 9.74 8.40 -15.64
C CYS A 57 9.00 9.70 -15.26
N LYS A 58 8.63 10.48 -16.27
CA LYS A 58 7.88 11.74 -16.15
C LYS A 58 7.02 11.93 -17.41
N SER A 59 5.81 12.43 -17.24
CA SER A 59 4.85 12.71 -18.32
C SER A 59 4.66 11.51 -19.27
N VAL A 60 4.46 10.33 -18.70
CA VAL A 60 4.35 9.07 -19.45
C VAL A 60 2.99 8.95 -20.12
N GLU A 61 2.97 8.53 -21.38
CA GLU A 61 1.73 8.15 -22.08
C GLU A 61 1.16 6.85 -21.51
N VAL A 62 -0.16 6.74 -21.35
CA VAL A 62 -0.84 5.55 -20.81
C VAL A 62 -0.35 4.24 -21.46
N LYS A 63 -0.23 4.21 -22.79
CA LYS A 63 0.23 3.03 -23.55
C LYS A 63 1.67 2.59 -23.26
N ARG A 64 2.49 3.46 -22.67
CA ARG A 64 3.90 3.18 -22.31
C ARG A 64 4.08 2.95 -20.81
N ALA A 65 3.05 3.16 -20.00
CA ALA A 65 3.16 3.16 -18.55
C ALA A 65 3.71 1.85 -17.96
N MET A 66 3.24 0.70 -18.47
CA MET A 66 3.67 -0.61 -17.96
C MET A 66 5.15 -0.90 -18.20
N ASN A 67 5.78 -0.27 -19.20
CA ASN A 67 7.21 -0.44 -19.48
C ASN A 67 8.12 0.07 -18.35
N TYR A 68 7.57 0.88 -17.44
CA TYR A 68 8.29 1.46 -16.31
C TYR A 68 8.07 0.68 -15.01
N VAL A 69 7.26 -0.37 -14.99
CA VAL A 69 6.94 -1.16 -13.80
C VAL A 69 7.99 -2.27 -13.63
N MET A 70 8.53 -2.40 -12.42
CA MET A 70 9.44 -3.49 -12.03
C MET A 70 8.71 -4.68 -11.43
N GLY A 71 7.58 -4.43 -10.77
CA GLY A 71 6.81 -5.45 -10.09
C GLY A 71 5.79 -4.83 -9.14
N TYR A 72 5.34 -5.64 -8.19
CA TYR A 72 4.21 -5.35 -7.34
C TYR A 72 4.47 -5.76 -5.89
N CYS A 73 3.61 -5.33 -4.99
CA CYS A 73 3.44 -5.88 -3.65
C CYS A 73 1.99 -5.65 -3.22
N VAL A 74 1.53 -6.25 -2.13
CA VAL A 74 0.32 -5.81 -1.45
C VAL A 74 0.73 -4.92 -0.29
N ALA A 75 -0.03 -3.88 -0.01
CA ALA A 75 0.22 -2.94 1.06
C ALA A 75 -1.03 -2.73 1.92
N GLN A 76 -0.82 -2.29 3.15
CA GLN A 76 -1.84 -1.70 4.00
C GLN A 76 -1.64 -0.19 4.06
N ASP A 77 -2.57 0.61 3.54
CA ASP A 77 -2.54 2.08 3.68
C ASP A 77 -3.20 2.51 4.99
N LEU A 78 -2.49 2.31 6.10
CA LEU A 78 -3.02 2.59 7.43
C LEU A 78 -3.30 4.07 7.62
N THR A 79 -4.41 4.35 8.29
CA THR A 79 -4.89 5.71 8.53
C THR A 79 -5.22 5.93 9.99
N ALA A 80 -4.56 6.89 10.64
CA ALA A 80 -5.01 7.41 11.92
C ALA A 80 -6.24 8.31 11.67
N VAL A 81 -7.43 7.80 11.94
CA VAL A 81 -8.72 8.40 11.57
C VAL A 81 -8.96 9.70 12.35
N ASP A 82 -8.61 9.70 13.63
CA ASP A 82 -8.64 10.86 14.51
C ASP A 82 -7.82 12.03 13.93
N GLN A 83 -6.57 11.74 13.54
CA GLN A 83 -5.68 12.72 12.91
C GLN A 83 -6.18 13.18 11.55
N LEU A 84 -6.82 12.29 10.79
CA LEU A 84 -7.40 12.65 9.48
C LEU A 84 -8.57 13.62 9.63
N ILE A 85 -9.44 13.40 10.62
CA ILE A 85 -10.57 14.28 10.91
C ILE A 85 -10.06 15.66 11.35
N GLU A 86 -9.14 15.69 12.31
CA GLU A 86 -8.55 16.93 12.81
C GLU A 86 -7.87 17.73 11.69
N ALA A 87 -7.08 17.06 10.84
CA ALA A 87 -6.42 17.70 9.71
C ALA A 87 -7.42 18.27 8.69
N ARG A 88 -8.56 17.61 8.46
CA ARG A 88 -9.60 18.11 7.56
C ARG A 88 -10.30 19.35 8.12
N GLU A 89 -10.67 19.32 9.39
CA GLU A 89 -11.32 20.45 10.06
C GLU A 89 -10.43 21.69 10.08
N LYS A 90 -9.11 21.50 10.21
CA LYS A 90 -8.12 22.58 10.24
C LYS A 90 -7.51 22.92 8.87
N CYS A 91 -7.96 22.29 7.79
CA CYS A 91 -7.37 22.42 6.44
C CYS A 91 -5.85 22.18 6.40
N GLN A 92 -5.36 21.24 7.21
CA GLN A 92 -3.95 20.89 7.36
C GLN A 92 -3.55 19.70 6.45
N PRO A 93 -2.25 19.54 6.17
CA PRO A 93 -1.73 18.35 5.48
C PRO A 93 -2.05 17.06 6.25
N TRP A 94 -2.30 15.98 5.51
CA TRP A 94 -2.66 14.67 6.10
C TRP A 94 -1.46 13.86 6.58
N THR A 95 -0.29 14.47 6.71
CA THR A 95 0.98 13.77 7.00
C THR A 95 0.90 12.93 8.28
N LEU A 96 0.34 13.47 9.37
CA LEU A 96 0.20 12.72 10.63
C LEU A 96 -0.81 11.59 10.53
N ALA A 97 -1.82 11.72 9.68
CA ALA A 97 -2.85 10.70 9.50
C ALA A 97 -2.41 9.51 8.64
N LYS A 98 -1.41 9.71 7.76
CA LYS A 98 -1.12 8.80 6.65
C LYS A 98 0.36 8.42 6.51
N CYS A 99 1.27 9.18 7.11
CA CYS A 99 2.72 9.01 6.97
C CYS A 99 3.43 8.80 8.31
N PHE A 100 2.73 8.32 9.33
CA PHE A 100 3.34 7.91 10.59
C PHE A 100 4.21 6.65 10.40
N ASP A 101 5.12 6.41 11.33
CA ASP A 101 6.01 5.25 11.26
C ASP A 101 5.18 3.96 11.23
N THR A 102 5.58 3.00 10.40
CA THR A 102 4.85 1.74 10.15
C THR A 102 3.45 1.87 9.54
N SER A 103 3.06 3.03 8.99
CA SER A 103 1.74 3.21 8.35
C SER A 103 1.51 2.45 7.03
N CYS A 104 2.54 1.77 6.50
CA CYS A 104 2.52 1.07 5.22
C CYS A 104 3.19 -0.32 5.29
N PRO A 105 2.65 -1.29 6.06
CA PRO A 105 3.05 -2.68 5.97
C PRO A 105 2.91 -3.20 4.54
N VAL A 106 3.90 -3.94 4.05
CA VAL A 106 3.89 -4.50 2.68
C VAL A 106 4.30 -5.97 2.65
N THR A 107 3.79 -6.70 1.66
CA THR A 107 4.23 -8.08 1.38
C THR A 107 5.62 -8.12 0.78
N ARG A 108 6.15 -9.34 0.60
CA ARG A 108 7.30 -9.55 -0.28
C ARG A 108 7.05 -9.03 -1.69
N PHE A 109 8.14 -8.62 -2.33
CA PHE A 109 8.16 -8.18 -3.73
C PHE A 109 7.67 -9.28 -4.67
N ILE A 110 6.80 -8.91 -5.60
CA ILE A 110 6.28 -9.74 -6.67
C ILE A 110 6.94 -9.27 -7.98
N PRO A 111 7.80 -10.08 -8.62
CA PRO A 111 8.36 -9.73 -9.93
C PRO A 111 7.27 -9.46 -10.96
N TYR A 112 7.53 -8.54 -11.91
CA TYR A 112 6.55 -8.18 -12.96
C TYR A 112 5.92 -9.40 -13.64
N ASP A 113 6.72 -10.39 -14.02
CA ASP A 113 6.27 -11.58 -14.75
C ASP A 113 5.50 -12.59 -13.88
N ALA A 114 5.58 -12.47 -12.55
CA ALA A 114 4.89 -13.37 -11.62
C ALA A 114 3.39 -13.05 -11.49
N LEU A 115 3.01 -11.78 -11.71
CA LEU A 115 1.61 -11.34 -11.74
C LEU A 115 1.19 -11.00 -13.17
N LYS A 116 0.74 -12.02 -13.90
CA LYS A 116 0.46 -11.93 -15.36
C LYS A 116 -0.60 -10.90 -15.73
N ASP A 117 -1.67 -10.80 -14.93
CA ASP A 117 -2.74 -9.83 -15.14
C ASP A 117 -3.00 -9.05 -13.83
N PRO A 118 -2.28 -7.94 -13.59
CA PRO A 118 -2.44 -7.16 -12.36
C PRO A 118 -3.80 -6.45 -12.29
N GLN A 119 -4.56 -6.39 -13.40
CA GLN A 119 -5.91 -5.84 -13.46
C GLN A 119 -6.98 -6.91 -13.25
N ASN A 120 -6.61 -8.17 -13.00
CA ASN A 120 -7.54 -9.25 -12.70
C ASN A 120 -6.97 -10.19 -11.63
N ALA A 121 -6.61 -9.62 -10.48
CA ALA A 121 -6.03 -10.31 -9.35
C ALA A 121 -6.91 -10.13 -8.11
N MET A 122 -6.95 -11.12 -7.21
CA MET A 122 -7.80 -11.09 -6.02
C MET A 122 -7.05 -10.57 -4.81
N LEU A 123 -7.38 -9.37 -4.34
CA LEU A 123 -6.88 -8.83 -3.08
C LEU A 123 -7.74 -9.34 -1.92
N TRP A 124 -7.10 -9.69 -0.82
CA TRP A 124 -7.79 -10.16 0.38
C TRP A 124 -7.12 -9.69 1.67
N CYS A 125 -7.92 -9.60 2.73
CA CYS A 125 -7.49 -9.24 4.08
C CYS A 125 -8.37 -9.94 5.11
N ILE A 126 -7.73 -10.48 6.14
CA ILE A 126 -8.28 -11.22 7.26
C ILE A 126 -7.85 -10.52 8.54
N VAL A 127 -8.78 -10.33 9.47
CA VAL A 127 -8.51 -9.78 10.81
C VAL A 127 -9.00 -10.80 11.83
N ASN A 128 -8.09 -11.29 12.69
CA ASN A 128 -8.38 -12.31 13.71
C ASN A 128 -9.09 -13.56 13.14
N GLY A 129 -8.66 -14.02 11.95
CA GLY A 129 -9.25 -15.18 11.26
C GLY A 129 -10.56 -14.90 10.51
N GLY A 130 -11.15 -13.70 10.63
CA GLY A 130 -12.36 -13.30 9.92
C GLY A 130 -12.07 -12.50 8.63
N PRO A 131 -12.75 -12.79 7.50
CA PRO A 131 -12.55 -12.04 6.26
C PRO A 131 -13.02 -10.58 6.44
N ARG A 132 -12.16 -9.63 6.07
CA ARG A 132 -12.44 -8.18 6.14
C ARG A 132 -12.53 -7.53 4.77
N GLN A 133 -11.60 -7.82 3.86
CA GLN A 133 -11.66 -7.36 2.48
C GLN A 133 -11.42 -8.53 1.53
N HIS A 134 -12.15 -8.55 0.43
CA HIS A 134 -11.99 -9.53 -0.65
C HIS A 134 -12.54 -8.90 -1.92
N ALA A 135 -11.67 -8.54 -2.86
CA ALA A 135 -12.06 -7.82 -4.07
C ALA A 135 -11.06 -8.02 -5.20
N ASN A 136 -11.57 -7.99 -6.43
CA ASN A 136 -10.74 -8.16 -7.61
C ASN A 136 -10.26 -6.80 -8.14
N THR A 137 -9.00 -6.72 -8.57
CA THR A 137 -8.40 -5.48 -9.09
C THR A 137 -9.08 -4.97 -10.37
N LYS A 138 -9.89 -5.78 -11.08
CA LYS A 138 -10.72 -5.32 -12.21
C LYS A 138 -11.76 -4.27 -11.84
N GLU A 139 -12.09 -4.16 -10.54
CA GLU A 139 -13.04 -3.19 -10.00
C GLU A 139 -12.40 -1.82 -9.71
N MET A 140 -11.09 -1.67 -9.97
CA MET A 140 -10.43 -0.37 -9.87
C MET A 140 -11.05 0.65 -10.83
N ILE A 141 -11.34 1.84 -10.31
CA ILE A 141 -11.92 2.94 -11.10
C ILE A 141 -10.91 3.45 -12.15
N ARG A 142 -9.62 3.44 -11.82
CA ARG A 142 -8.53 3.80 -12.73
C ARG A 142 -7.55 2.63 -12.80
N THR A 143 -7.19 2.28 -14.02
CA THR A 143 -6.22 1.22 -14.29
C THR A 143 -4.81 1.64 -13.86
N ILE A 144 -3.91 0.66 -13.66
CA ILE A 144 -2.50 0.93 -13.32
C ILE A 144 -1.82 1.86 -14.36
N PRO A 145 -1.97 1.65 -15.68
CA PRO A 145 -1.42 2.56 -16.69
C PRO A 145 -1.93 4.00 -16.57
N GLU A 146 -3.21 4.19 -16.27
CA GLU A 146 -3.81 5.52 -16.09
C GLU A 146 -3.28 6.22 -14.86
N LEU A 147 -3.09 5.49 -13.75
CA LEU A 147 -2.50 6.03 -12.52
C LEU A 147 -1.07 6.51 -12.76
N ILE A 148 -0.21 5.67 -13.35
CA ILE A 148 1.18 6.05 -13.67
C ILE A 148 1.22 7.26 -14.61
N SER A 149 0.42 7.24 -15.69
CA SER A 149 0.35 8.36 -16.64
C SER A 149 -0.12 9.65 -15.95
N PHE A 150 -1.11 9.56 -15.07
CA PHE A 150 -1.66 10.72 -14.37
C PHE A 150 -0.66 11.31 -13.37
N ILE A 151 -0.10 10.47 -12.48
CA ILE A 151 0.85 10.89 -11.43
C ILE A 151 2.12 11.48 -12.07
N SER A 152 2.65 10.83 -13.11
CA SER A 152 3.90 11.24 -13.75
C SER A 152 3.86 12.63 -14.41
N LYS A 153 2.66 13.18 -14.67
CA LYS A 153 2.48 14.57 -15.16
C LYS A 153 2.81 15.60 -14.09
N PHE A 154 2.54 15.29 -12.83
CA PHE A 154 2.70 16.22 -11.71
C PHE A 154 4.00 16.01 -10.96
N MET A 155 4.48 14.77 -10.86
CA MET A 155 5.74 14.44 -10.20
C MET A 155 6.55 13.41 -10.97
N THR A 156 7.87 13.55 -10.96
CA THR A 156 8.76 12.53 -11.51
C THR A 156 8.72 11.30 -10.62
N LEU A 157 8.46 10.13 -11.22
CA LEU A 157 8.56 8.84 -10.56
C LEU A 157 10.00 8.33 -10.72
N GLU A 158 10.66 8.03 -9.61
CA GLU A 158 12.02 7.50 -9.58
C GLU A 158 11.99 5.96 -9.50
N LYS A 159 13.12 5.33 -9.82
CA LYS A 159 13.28 3.90 -9.59
C LYS A 159 13.04 3.58 -8.11
N TYR A 160 12.25 2.53 -7.87
CA TYR A 160 11.74 2.05 -6.59
C TYR A 160 10.65 2.91 -5.94
N ASP A 161 10.10 3.91 -6.63
CA ASP A 161 8.87 4.55 -6.14
C ASP A 161 7.71 3.52 -6.15
N LEU A 162 6.98 3.43 -5.04
CA LEU A 162 5.83 2.56 -4.82
C LEU A 162 4.54 3.38 -4.91
N ILE A 163 3.63 2.99 -5.80
CA ILE A 163 2.32 3.62 -5.98
C ILE A 163 1.26 2.71 -5.37
N LEU A 164 0.51 3.20 -4.39
CA LEU A 164 -0.68 2.52 -3.87
C LEU A 164 -1.88 2.87 -4.76
N THR A 165 -2.59 1.85 -5.25
CA THR A 165 -3.64 2.02 -6.28
C THR A 165 -5.03 2.33 -5.70
N GLY A 166 -5.15 2.39 -4.38
CA GLY A 166 -6.41 2.55 -3.65
C GLY A 166 -6.94 1.21 -3.12
N SER A 167 -7.79 1.30 -2.10
CA SER A 167 -8.35 0.14 -1.41
C SER A 167 -9.77 -0.18 -1.91
N PRO A 168 -10.13 -1.48 -2.01
CA PRO A 168 -11.51 -1.89 -2.20
C PRO A 168 -12.39 -1.51 -0.99
N PRO A 169 -13.72 -1.70 -1.07
CA PRO A 169 -14.61 -1.49 0.06
C PRO A 169 -14.27 -2.38 1.27
N TYR A 170 -14.98 -2.16 2.39
CA TYR A 170 -14.88 -2.96 3.62
C TYR A 170 -13.57 -2.83 4.43
N SER A 171 -12.78 -1.81 4.14
CA SER A 171 -11.77 -1.27 5.07
C SER A 171 -12.41 -0.95 6.44
N GLY A 172 -11.69 -1.13 7.55
CA GLY A 172 -12.24 -0.85 8.88
C GLY A 172 -11.17 -0.63 9.94
N LEU A 173 -11.62 -0.34 11.17
CA LEU A 173 -10.73 -0.15 12.30
C LEU A 173 -10.05 -1.47 12.70
N ILE A 174 -8.82 -1.32 13.20
CA ILE A 174 -8.00 -2.34 13.85
C ILE A 174 -7.61 -1.82 15.24
N TYR A 175 -7.49 -2.72 16.19
CA TYR A 175 -7.27 -2.42 17.60
C TYR A 175 -6.04 -3.14 18.15
N PRO A 176 -5.45 -2.61 19.23
CA PRO A 176 -4.42 -3.32 20.00
C PRO A 176 -4.75 -4.80 20.22
N GLY A 177 -3.82 -5.69 19.84
CA GLY A 177 -3.99 -7.15 19.89
C GLY A 177 -4.58 -7.79 18.64
N ASP A 178 -5.08 -7.02 17.66
CA ASP A 178 -5.53 -7.57 16.39
C ASP A 178 -4.36 -8.14 15.58
N VAL A 179 -4.60 -9.28 14.93
CA VAL A 179 -3.70 -9.89 13.95
C VAL A 179 -4.32 -9.74 12.56
N ILE A 180 -3.56 -9.14 11.65
CA ILE A 180 -3.99 -8.84 10.29
C ILE A 180 -3.14 -9.67 9.33
N GLU A 181 -3.81 -10.46 8.50
CA GLU A 181 -3.21 -11.18 7.38
C GLU A 181 -3.77 -10.63 6.06
N PHE A 182 -2.92 -10.38 5.08
CA PHE A 182 -3.35 -9.83 3.79
C PHE A 182 -2.47 -10.33 2.66
N GLY A 183 -3.03 -10.33 1.45
CA GLY A 183 -2.33 -10.87 0.30
C GLY A 183 -3.06 -10.67 -1.02
N ILE A 184 -2.50 -11.31 -2.05
CA ILE A 184 -3.03 -11.31 -3.40
C ILE A 184 -2.94 -12.70 -3.99
N ASP A 185 -4.08 -13.21 -4.45
CA ASP A 185 -4.24 -14.58 -4.93
C ASP A 185 -3.52 -15.58 -3.99
N ASP A 186 -2.86 -16.59 -4.55
CA ASP A 186 -1.93 -17.51 -3.89
C ASP A 186 -0.45 -17.14 -4.10
N ILE A 187 -0.18 -15.88 -4.50
CA ILE A 187 1.15 -15.42 -4.91
C ILE A 187 1.99 -14.98 -3.70
N THR A 188 1.44 -14.13 -2.84
CA THR A 188 2.15 -13.63 -1.66
C THR A 188 1.16 -13.16 -0.58
N SER A 189 1.59 -13.28 0.67
CA SER A 189 0.87 -12.75 1.83
C SER A 189 1.85 -12.21 2.87
N ALA A 190 1.33 -11.44 3.82
CA ALA A 190 2.04 -10.96 4.99
C ALA A 190 1.09 -10.91 6.20
N VAL A 191 1.68 -10.97 7.39
CA VAL A 191 0.99 -10.90 8.67
C VAL A 191 1.66 -9.84 9.54
N PHE A 192 0.86 -9.02 10.23
CA PHE A 192 1.32 -8.14 11.30
C PHE A 192 0.30 -8.11 12.44
N SER A 193 0.75 -7.68 13.62
CA SER A 193 -0.07 -7.48 14.81
C SER A 193 -0.06 -6.02 15.23
N VAL A 194 -1.14 -5.57 15.85
CA VAL A 194 -1.19 -4.25 16.49
C VAL A 194 -0.76 -4.39 17.94
N ASP A 195 0.17 -3.55 18.38
CA ASP A 195 0.75 -3.66 19.73
C ASP A 195 -0.29 -3.37 20.80
N THR A 196 -0.21 -4.12 21.89
CA THR A 196 -1.09 -3.92 23.05
C THR A 196 -0.63 -2.82 24.00
N GLU A 197 0.69 -2.50 24.00
CA GLU A 197 1.42 -1.83 25.10
C GLU A 197 1.19 -2.41 26.51
#